data_AF-A0A1H7FD31-F1
#
_entry.id   AF-A0A1H7FD31-F1
#
_cell.length_a   1.000
_cell.length_b   1.000
_cell.length_c   1.000
_cell.angle_alpha   90.00
_cell.angle_beta   90.00
_cell.angle_gamma   90.00
#
_symmetry.space_group_name_H-M   'P 1'
#
loop_
_entity.id
_entity.type
_entity.pdbx_description
1 polymer ?
#
loop_
_entity_poly.entity_id
_entity_poly.type
_entity_poly.pdbx_seq_one_letter_code
_entity_poly.pdbx_strand_id
1 'polypeptide(L)' 'MIKFFKNFMKDEDGAVTVDWVVLTAAVVALGVAAVATVGGSINTVAGNIATAVEATPTTTP' A
#
# COMPACT_ATOMS: atom_id res chain seq x y z
N MET A 1 1.35 -13.89 -28.52
CA MET A 1 0.91 -13.61 -27.13
C MET A 1 -0.54 -13.17 -27.03
N ILE A 2 -1.03 -12.27 -27.90
CA ILE A 2 -2.43 -11.80 -27.89
C ILE A 2 -3.48 -12.91 -27.98
N LYS A 3 -3.14 -14.04 -28.59
CA LYS A 3 -4.03 -15.19 -28.85
C LYS A 3 -4.31 -16.03 -27.59
N PHE A 4 -3.40 -16.03 -26.62
CA PHE A 4 -3.54 -16.76 -25.36
C PHE A 4 -4.52 -16.04 -24.41
N PHE A 5 -4.36 -14.72 -24.27
CA PHE A 5 -5.31 -13.85 -23.56
C PHE A 5 -6.73 -13.92 -24.14
N LYS A 6 -6.86 -14.01 -25.47
CA LYS A 6 -8.16 -14.08 -26.16
C LYS A 6 -8.90 -15.41 -25.95
N ASN A 7 -8.17 -16.51 -25.81
CA ASN A 7 -8.77 -17.82 -25.50
C ASN A 7 -9.11 -17.94 -24.01
N PHE A 8 -8.25 -17.41 -23.13
CA PHE A 8 -8.48 -17.43 -21.69
C PHE A 8 -9.70 -16.58 -21.25
N MET A 9 -9.97 -15.47 -21.93
CA MET A 9 -11.20 -14.69 -21.75
C MET A 9 -12.45 -15.34 -22.37
N LYS A 10 -12.29 -16.40 -23.17
CA LYS A 10 -13.38 -17.06 -23.91
C LYS A 10 -13.79 -18.41 -23.29
N ASP A 11 -13.02 -18.92 -22.32
CA ASP A 11 -13.38 -20.04 -21.46
C ASP A 11 -14.09 -19.51 -20.20
N GLU A 12 -15.36 -19.86 -19.99
CA GLU A 12 -16.14 -19.42 -18.83
C GLU A 12 -15.54 -19.86 -17.48
N ASP A 13 -14.84 -21.00 -17.45
CA ASP A 13 -14.08 -21.46 -16.27
C ASP A 13 -12.82 -20.63 -16.01
N GLY A 14 -12.22 -20.04 -17.06
CA GLY A 14 -11.06 -19.17 -16.97
C GLY A 14 -11.42 -17.81 -16.36
N ALA A 15 -12.56 -17.23 -16.76
CA ALA A 15 -13.01 -15.92 -16.30
C ALA A 15 -13.15 -15.84 -14.77
N VAL A 16 -13.66 -16.89 -14.12
CA VAL A 16 -13.76 -16.99 -12.65
C VAL A 16 -12.38 -17.08 -11.98
N THR A 17 -11.42 -17.74 -12.62
CA THR A 17 -10.05 -17.82 -12.08
C THR A 17 -9.26 -16.52 -12.25
N VAL A 18 -9.63 -15.69 -13.22
CA VAL A 18 -9.01 -14.38 -13.44
C VAL A 18 -9.55 -13.34 -12.49
N ASP A 19 -10.86 -13.37 -12.21
CA ASP A 19 -11.50 -12.38 -11.35
C ASP A 19 -10.91 -12.40 -9.93
N TRP A 20 -10.72 -13.59 -9.34
CA TRP A 20 -10.13 -13.67 -7.99
C TRP A 20 -8.68 -13.17 -7.92
N VAL A 21 -7.89 -13.36 -8.98
CA VAL A 21 -6.51 -12.86 -9.06
C VAL A 21 -6.49 -11.34 -9.23
N VAL A 22 -7.37 -10.80 -10.07
CA VAL A 22 -7.44 -9.35 -10.30
C VAL A 22 -7.92 -8.62 -9.05
N LEU A 23 -8.89 -9.16 -8.33
CA LEU A 23 -9.38 -8.59 -7.07
C LEU A 23 -8.30 -8.61 -5.98
N THR A 24 -7.56 -9.70 -5.84
CA THR A 24 -6.45 -9.77 -4.87
C THR A 24 -5.30 -8.85 -5.25
N ALA A 25 -4.96 -8.75 -6.53
CA ALA A 25 -3.96 -7.80 -7.03
C ALA A 25 -4.37 -6.35 -6.74
N ALA A 26 -5.66 -6.01 -6.88
CA ALA A 26 -6.18 -4.68 -6.53
C ALA A 26 -6.04 -4.40 -5.01
N VAL A 27 -6.36 -5.38 -4.15
CA VAL A 27 -6.20 -5.25 -2.69
C VAL A 27 -4.73 -5.07 -2.31
N VAL A 28 -3.81 -5.82 -2.92
CA VAL A 28 -2.37 -5.66 -2.68
C VAL A 28 -1.89 -4.27 -3.10
N ALA A 29 -2.33 -3.78 -4.26
CA ALA A 29 -1.98 -2.43 -4.73
C ALA A 29 -2.50 -1.34 -3.78
N LEU A 30 -3.72 -1.49 -3.26
CA LEU A 30 -4.26 -0.60 -2.23
C LEU A 30 -3.45 -0.65 -0.92
N GLY A 31 -2.99 -1.84 -0.53
CA GLY A 31 -2.10 -2.03 0.63
C GLY A 31 -0.77 -1.29 0.47
N VAL A 32 -0.13 -1.40 -0.69
CA VAL A 32 1.12 -0.67 -1.00
C VAL A 32 0.91 0.84 -0.92
N ALA A 33 -0.18 1.35 -1.49
CA ALA A 33 -0.52 2.77 -1.41
C ALA A 33 -0.73 3.24 0.04
N ALA A 34 -1.40 2.43 0.87
CA ALA A 34 -1.63 2.73 2.28
C ALA A 34 -0.33 2.74 3.11
N VAL A 35 0.59 1.81 2.87
CA VAL A 35 1.89 1.82 3.58
C VAL A 35 2.70 3.06 3.22
N ALA A 36 2.69 3.47 1.94
CA ALA A 36 3.39 4.67 1.51
C ALA A 36 2.86 5.95 2.19
N THR A 37 1.54 6.08 2.34
CA THR A 37 0.94 7.24 3.03
C THR A 37 1.23 7.23 4.53
N VAL A 38 1.07 6.09 5.18
CA VAL A 38 1.30 5.95 6.63
C VAL A 38 2.78 6.17 6.99
N GLY A 39 3.71 5.65 6.20
CA GLY A 39 5.15 5.82 6.45
C GLY A 39 5.58 7.29 6.43
N GLY A 40 5.05 8.09 5.51
CA GLY A 40 5.29 9.54 5.48
C GLY A 40 4.73 10.24 6.72
N SER A 41 3.48 9.94 7.09
CA SER A 41 2.84 10.52 8.28
C SER A 41 3.58 10.19 9.58
N ILE A 42 4.05 8.96 9.74
CA ILE A 42 4.81 8.54 10.92
C ILE A 42 6.13 9.32 11.03
N ASN A 43 6.87 9.47 9.93
CA ASN A 43 8.13 10.24 9.94
C ASN A 43 7.89 11.71 10.33
N THR A 44 6.83 12.33 9.82
CA THR A 44 6.46 13.70 10.20
C THR A 44 6.14 13.80 11.68
N VAL A 45 5.32 12.90 12.22
CA VAL A 45 4.95 12.90 13.64
C VAL A 45 6.19 12.63 14.53
N ALA A 46 7.04 11.68 14.15
CA ALA A 46 8.28 11.41 14.86
C ALA A 46 9.23 12.63 14.87
N GLY A 47 9.36 13.33 13.74
CA GLY A 47 10.11 14.58 13.64
C GLY A 47 9.55 15.66 14.56
N ASN A 48 8.23 15.86 14.56
CA ASN A 48 7.58 16.83 15.44
C ASN A 48 7.79 16.50 16.93
N ILE A 49 7.73 15.22 17.30
CA ILE A 49 8.02 14.77 18.67
C ILE A 49 9.47 15.07 19.03
N ALA A 50 10.44 14.73 18.16
CA ALA A 50 11.85 15.02 18.40
C ALA A 50 12.10 16.52 18.61
N THR A 51 11.53 17.37 17.73
CA THR A 51 11.60 18.83 17.88
C THR A 51 10.96 19.31 19.17
N ALA A 52 9.80 18.76 19.57
CA ALA A 52 9.14 19.15 20.81
C ALA A 52 9.95 18.74 22.06
N VAL A 53 10.63 17.59 22.01
CA VAL A 53 11.52 17.13 23.09
C VAL A 53 12.77 18.01 23.18
N GLU A 54 13.38 18.40 22.06
CA GLU A 54 14.51 19.33 22.04
C GLU A 54 14.12 20.76 22.48
N ALA A 55 12.92 21.21 22.09
CA ALA A 55 12.39 22.51 22.45
C ALA A 55 11.90 22.58 23.91
N THR A 56 11.67 21.43 24.55
CA THR A 56 11.47 21.37 25.99
C THR A 56 12.82 21.65 26.61
N PRO A 57 13.03 22.80 27.28
CA PRO A 57 14.32 23.09 27.86
C PRO A 57 14.59 21.97 28.87
N THR A 58 15.66 21.21 28.63
CA THR A 58 16.21 20.26 29.60
C THR A 58 16.80 21.07 30.74
N THR A 59 16.00 21.85 31.46
CA THR A 59 16.30 22.32 32.80
C THR A 59 16.07 21.14 33.74
N THR A 60 16.89 20.11 33.57
CA THR A 60 17.28 19.27 34.69
C THR A 60 18.07 20.18 35.65
N PRO A 61 17.80 20.17 36.96
CA PRO A 61 18.62 20.91 37.92
C PRO A 61 20.10 20.49 37.88
#